data_AF-A0A7V1PS95-F1
#
_entry.id   AF-A0A7V1PS95-F1
#
_cell.length_a   1.000
_cell.length_b   1.000
_cell.length_c   1.000
_cell.angle_alpha   90.00
_cell.angle_beta   90.00
_cell.angle_gamma   90.00
#
_symmetry.space_group_name_H-M   'P 1'
#
loop_
_entity.id
_entity.type
_entity.pdbx_description
1 polymer ?
#
loop_
_entity_poly.entity_id
_entity_poly.type
_entity_poly.pdbx_seq_one_letter_code
_entity_poly.pdbx_strand_id
1 'polypeptide(L)'
;MNRTKDKIKEAFQKWLNEIYIPFTKKRKERREKFETVSFEKVAPLYLMDEGKNEKFLDDISFPGVYPYTRGIQPTMYRGKLWTMRQYAGFGTAKESNERYRYLLSQGTTGLSIAFDLPTQIGYDSDSDLAIGEVGKVGVAIDTLADMEILFEKIPIDKISTSMTINASAAVLLSMYIVVAEKNGVALNEIKGTIQNDILKEYIARGTYIFPPKPSLRIITDIFKYCAKEVPKWNTISISGYHIREAGSTAAQEVGFTLVNGITYVEAALKAGLDVDDFAGQLSFFFNSHNDLLEEVAKFRAARRLWAKIMKDKFKAKKDRSMMLRFHTQTAGSTLTAQQIDNNI
;
A
#
# COMPACT_ATOMS: atom_id res chain seq x y z
N MET A 1 14.81 -38.94 -11.60
CA MET A 1 14.41 -37.80 -10.75
C MET A 1 13.55 -38.21 -9.56
N ASN A 2 12.56 -39.11 -9.68
CA ASN A 2 11.69 -39.50 -8.55
C ASN A 2 12.41 -40.18 -7.35
N ARG A 3 13.38 -41.07 -7.61
CA ARG A 3 14.13 -41.75 -6.54
C ARG A 3 14.87 -40.84 -5.56
N THR A 4 15.35 -39.67 -5.97
CA THR A 4 16.04 -38.74 -5.05
C THR A 4 15.06 -38.02 -4.14
N LYS A 5 13.83 -37.80 -4.61
CA LYS A 5 12.77 -37.07 -3.89
C LYS A 5 12.19 -37.91 -2.77
N ASP A 6 11.88 -39.17 -3.08
CA ASP A 6 11.38 -40.12 -2.09
C ASP A 6 12.41 -40.33 -0.99
N LYS A 7 13.70 -40.44 -1.37
CA LYS A 7 14.81 -40.47 -0.42
C LYS A 7 14.90 -39.25 0.49
N ILE A 8 14.68 -38.03 -0.01
CA ILE A 8 14.70 -36.82 0.83
C ILE A 8 13.50 -36.81 1.79
N LYS A 9 12.31 -37.16 1.31
CA LYS A 9 11.11 -37.25 2.17
C LYS A 9 11.27 -38.33 3.25
N GLU A 10 11.77 -39.50 2.88
CA GLU A 10 12.10 -40.59 3.80
C GLU A 10 13.16 -40.14 4.81
N ALA A 11 14.25 -39.51 4.37
CA ALA A 11 15.30 -39.00 5.25
C ALA A 11 14.78 -37.94 6.22
N PHE A 12 13.87 -37.06 5.78
CA PHE A 12 13.22 -36.09 6.67
C PHE A 12 12.32 -36.76 7.69
N GLN A 13 11.49 -37.74 7.30
CA GLN A 13 10.66 -38.49 8.23
C GLN A 13 11.52 -39.26 9.24
N LYS A 14 12.64 -39.84 8.79
CA LYS A 14 13.62 -40.49 9.65
C LYS A 14 14.22 -39.51 10.65
N TRP A 15 14.69 -38.35 10.18
CA TRP A 15 15.20 -37.29 11.05
C TRP A 15 14.16 -36.82 12.06
N LEU A 16 12.92 -36.58 11.63
CA LEU A 16 11.85 -36.09 12.49
C LEU A 16 11.55 -37.08 13.62
N ASN A 17 11.40 -38.36 13.28
CA ASN A 17 10.96 -39.40 14.22
C ASN A 17 12.11 -39.98 15.07
N GLU A 18 13.30 -40.17 14.49
CA GLU A 18 14.42 -40.84 15.17
C GLU A 18 15.39 -39.85 15.84
N ILE A 19 15.43 -38.59 15.40
CA ILE A 19 16.39 -37.60 15.90
C ILE A 19 15.67 -36.46 16.62
N TYR A 20 14.81 -35.71 15.93
CA TYR A 20 14.24 -34.48 16.47
C TYR A 20 13.25 -34.73 17.62
N ILE A 21 12.22 -35.56 17.44
CA ILE A 21 11.23 -35.87 18.49
C ILE A 21 11.88 -36.48 19.75
N PRO A 22 12.81 -37.46 19.65
CA PRO A 22 13.50 -37.97 20.83
C PRO A 22 14.37 -36.91 21.53
N PHE A 23 15.02 -36.03 20.76
CA PHE A 23 15.84 -34.96 21.33
C PHE A 23 15.00 -33.92 22.07
N THR A 24 13.85 -33.51 21.53
CA THR A 24 12.96 -32.54 22.18
C THR A 24 12.31 -33.07 23.45
N LYS A 25 12.14 -34.39 23.58
CA LYS A 25 11.76 -35.04 24.85
C LYS A 25 12.84 -34.92 25.92
N LYS A 26 14.12 -35.03 25.54
CA LYS A 26 15.27 -34.90 26.45
C LYS A 26 15.57 -33.44 26.80
N ARG A 27 15.46 -32.55 25.83
CA ARG A 27 15.67 -31.10 25.96
C ARG A 27 14.53 -30.39 25.26
N LYS A 28 13.55 -29.93 26.06
CA LYS A 28 12.38 -29.22 25.55
C LYS A 28 12.80 -27.99 24.76
N GLU A 29 12.00 -27.66 23.75
CA GLU A 29 12.14 -26.40 23.04
C GLU A 29 11.79 -25.22 23.93
N ARG A 30 12.19 -24.01 23.51
CA ARG A 30 11.97 -22.78 24.28
C ARG A 30 10.50 -22.40 24.43
N ARG A 31 9.63 -22.92 23.56
CA ARG A 31 8.18 -22.67 23.55
C ARG A 31 7.49 -23.98 23.19
N GLU A 32 6.26 -24.14 23.67
CA GLU A 32 5.40 -25.28 23.27
C GLU A 32 4.97 -25.17 21.81
N LYS A 33 4.77 -23.94 21.33
CA LYS A 33 4.41 -23.63 19.94
C LYS A 33 5.25 -22.47 19.43
N PHE A 34 5.72 -22.60 18.20
CA PHE A 34 6.29 -21.51 17.43
C PHE A 34 5.25 -21.07 16.41
N GLU A 35 4.88 -19.81 16.48
CA GLU A 35 3.85 -19.20 15.64
C GLU A 35 4.38 -17.87 15.12
N THR A 36 3.90 -17.48 13.94
CA THR A 36 4.10 -16.12 13.43
C THR A 36 3.32 -15.10 14.27
N VAL A 37 3.53 -13.81 14.03
CA VAL A 37 2.72 -12.74 14.66
C VAL A 37 1.23 -12.82 14.31
N SER A 38 0.86 -13.57 13.27
CA SER A 38 -0.53 -13.83 12.90
C SER A 38 -1.03 -15.22 13.31
N PHE A 39 -0.37 -15.86 14.29
CA PHE A 39 -0.78 -17.14 14.88
C PHE A 39 -0.68 -18.36 13.94
N GLU A 40 0.06 -18.24 12.84
CA GLU A 40 0.32 -19.37 11.95
C GLU A 40 1.45 -20.24 12.50
N LYS A 41 1.22 -21.55 12.62
CA LYS A 41 2.23 -22.47 13.15
C LYS A 41 3.45 -22.55 12.23
N VAL A 42 4.62 -22.41 12.84
CA VAL A 42 5.91 -22.53 12.17
C VAL A 42 6.52 -23.89 12.47
N ALA A 43 6.71 -24.69 11.41
CA ALA A 43 7.38 -25.99 11.53
C ALA A 43 8.88 -25.81 11.79
N PRO A 44 9.54 -26.74 12.51
CA PRO A 44 10.97 -26.64 12.80
C PRO A 44 11.86 -26.69 11.55
N LEU A 45 11.37 -27.31 10.47
CA LEU A 45 12.06 -27.41 9.20
C LEU A 45 11.04 -27.58 8.06
N TYR A 46 11.19 -26.79 6.99
CA TYR A 46 10.40 -26.90 5.77
C TYR A 46 11.23 -27.57 4.66
N LEU A 47 10.65 -28.60 4.04
CA LEU A 47 11.20 -29.18 2.82
C LEU A 47 10.69 -28.44 1.59
N MET A 48 11.39 -28.61 0.47
CA MET A 48 10.91 -28.15 -0.82
C MET A 48 9.59 -28.84 -1.17
N ASP A 49 8.52 -28.06 -1.25
CA ASP A 49 7.17 -28.52 -1.58
C ASP A 49 7.04 -28.65 -3.11
N GLU A 50 7.28 -29.85 -3.63
CA GLU A 50 7.22 -30.10 -5.07
C GLU A 50 5.80 -30.02 -5.66
N GLY A 51 4.74 -30.08 -4.86
CA GLY A 51 3.38 -29.80 -5.35
C GLY A 51 3.25 -28.36 -5.88
N LYS A 52 4.14 -27.46 -5.43
CA LYS A 52 4.29 -26.10 -5.97
C LYS A 52 5.20 -26.02 -7.20
N ASN A 53 5.99 -27.05 -7.50
CA ASN A 53 6.79 -27.09 -8.73
C ASN A 53 5.92 -27.36 -9.95
N GLU A 54 4.89 -28.21 -9.83
CA GLU A 54 3.92 -28.44 -10.90
C GLU A 54 3.10 -27.17 -11.21
N LYS A 55 2.81 -26.38 -10.17
CA LYS A 55 2.15 -25.07 -10.30
C LYS A 55 3.12 -23.90 -10.43
N PHE A 56 4.40 -24.15 -10.71
CA PHE A 56 5.41 -23.08 -10.70
C PHE A 56 5.01 -21.95 -11.65
N LEU A 57 4.64 -22.28 -12.89
CA LEU A 57 4.25 -21.28 -13.89
C LEU A 57 2.95 -20.55 -13.53
N ASP A 58 2.01 -21.24 -12.91
CA ASP A 58 0.69 -20.69 -12.58
C ASP A 58 0.66 -19.87 -11.28
N ASP A 59 1.54 -20.18 -10.32
CA ASP A 59 1.51 -19.64 -8.96
C ASP A 59 2.77 -18.85 -8.56
N ILE A 60 3.90 -19.03 -9.23
CA ILE A 60 5.17 -18.39 -8.85
C ILE A 60 5.71 -17.55 -10.00
N SER A 61 5.95 -18.21 -11.14
CA SER A 61 6.46 -17.62 -12.38
C SER A 61 7.76 -16.82 -12.18
N PHE A 62 8.14 -16.07 -13.22
CA PHE A 62 9.31 -15.19 -13.24
C PHE A 62 8.91 -13.74 -12.86
N PRO A 63 9.84 -12.92 -12.34
CA PRO A 63 9.55 -11.50 -12.08
C PRO A 63 9.15 -10.79 -13.39
N GLY A 64 8.13 -9.92 -13.31
CA GLY A 64 7.56 -9.25 -14.48
C GLY A 64 6.61 -10.12 -15.32
N VAL A 65 6.38 -11.38 -14.95
CA VAL A 65 5.47 -12.30 -15.64
C VAL A 65 4.30 -12.64 -14.72
N TYR A 66 3.08 -12.70 -15.29
CA TYR A 66 1.90 -13.18 -14.56
C TYR A 66 2.19 -14.52 -13.84
N PRO A 67 1.75 -14.71 -12.57
CA PRO A 67 0.90 -13.84 -11.75
C PRO A 67 1.69 -12.86 -10.84
N TYR A 68 2.90 -12.48 -11.24
CA TYR A 68 3.74 -11.46 -10.58
C TYR A 68 4.15 -11.76 -9.13
N THR A 69 4.06 -13.01 -8.69
CA THR A 69 4.43 -13.44 -7.32
C THR A 69 5.87 -13.06 -6.96
N ARG A 70 6.78 -13.05 -7.94
CA ARG A 70 8.21 -12.70 -7.74
C ARG A 70 8.52 -11.22 -7.94
N GLY A 71 7.53 -10.40 -8.26
CA GLY A 71 7.69 -8.97 -8.56
C GLY A 71 7.04 -8.60 -9.89
N ILE A 72 6.64 -7.33 -9.99
CA ILE A 72 5.93 -6.77 -11.16
C ILE A 72 6.86 -6.30 -12.30
N GLN A 73 8.17 -6.22 -12.04
CA GLN A 73 9.17 -5.82 -13.03
C GLN A 73 10.22 -6.93 -13.17
N PRO A 74 10.77 -7.15 -14.37
CA PRO A 74 11.75 -8.22 -14.59
C PRO A 74 13.09 -8.00 -13.87
N THR A 75 13.52 -6.74 -13.75
CA THR A 75 14.81 -6.38 -13.11
C THR A 75 14.66 -5.95 -11.65
N MET A 76 13.44 -5.59 -11.21
CA MET A 76 13.15 -5.03 -9.89
C MET A 76 14.26 -4.04 -9.46
N TYR A 77 14.83 -4.27 -8.28
CA TYR A 77 15.79 -3.37 -7.65
C TYR A 77 17.22 -3.46 -8.21
N ARG A 78 17.50 -4.40 -9.13
CA ARG A 78 18.73 -4.36 -9.94
C ARG A 78 18.66 -3.25 -10.99
N GLY A 79 17.46 -2.90 -11.44
CA GLY A 79 17.23 -1.80 -12.38
C GLY A 79 17.01 -0.47 -11.67
N LYS A 80 16.04 -0.41 -10.75
CA LYS A 80 15.72 0.80 -9.99
C LYS A 80 15.27 0.44 -8.58
N LEU A 81 15.87 1.10 -7.58
CA LEU A 81 15.44 0.98 -6.19
C LEU A 81 13.99 1.44 -6.00
N TRP A 82 13.36 0.99 -4.92
CA TRP A 82 12.06 1.54 -4.52
C TRP A 82 12.16 3.04 -4.27
N THR A 83 11.06 3.76 -4.46
CA THR A 83 11.02 5.19 -4.10
C THR A 83 11.07 5.31 -2.58
N MET A 84 12.14 5.90 -2.06
CA MET A 84 12.20 6.35 -0.68
C MET A 84 11.31 7.59 -0.55
N ARG A 85 10.22 7.45 0.20
CA ARG A 85 9.16 8.45 0.34
C ARG A 85 8.90 8.63 1.84
N GLN A 86 9.42 9.71 2.40
CA GLN A 86 9.19 10.03 3.80
C GLN A 86 7.83 10.70 3.96
N TYR A 87 7.04 10.18 4.89
CA TYR A 87 5.79 10.75 5.32
C TYR A 87 6.05 12.01 6.15
N ALA A 88 5.65 13.17 5.64
CA ALA A 88 5.94 14.46 6.26
C ALA A 88 4.84 15.49 6.03
N GLY A 89 4.72 16.41 6.98
CA GLY A 89 3.73 17.48 6.98
C GLY A 89 3.36 17.76 8.44
N PHE A 90 3.50 19.00 8.87
CA PHE A 90 3.05 19.49 10.17
C PHE A 90 2.95 21.01 10.10
N GLY A 91 2.08 21.59 10.93
CA GLY A 91 1.90 23.03 11.03
C GLY A 91 1.33 23.65 9.75
N THR A 92 1.91 24.77 9.36
CA THR A 92 1.48 25.57 8.21
C THR A 92 2.04 25.03 6.88
N ALA A 93 1.43 25.45 5.77
CA ALA A 93 1.93 25.13 4.44
C ALA A 93 3.40 25.54 4.22
N LYS A 94 3.81 26.68 4.81
CA LYS A 94 5.18 27.20 4.71
C LYS A 94 6.18 26.31 5.44
N GLU A 95 5.89 25.91 6.68
CA GLU A 95 6.77 25.02 7.46
C GLU A 95 6.91 23.64 6.80
N SER A 96 5.79 23.12 6.28
CA SER A 96 5.78 21.87 5.53
C SER A 96 6.57 21.98 4.21
N ASN A 97 6.46 23.09 3.47
CA ASN A 97 7.29 23.35 2.30
C ASN A 97 8.79 23.36 2.62
N GLU A 98 9.20 24.06 3.69
CA GLU A 98 10.60 24.09 4.15
C GLU A 98 11.11 22.68 4.45
N ARG A 99 10.29 21.87 5.12
CA ARG A 99 10.59 20.45 5.37
C ARG A 99 10.71 19.64 4.08
N TYR A 100 9.84 19.85 3.10
CA TYR A 100 9.90 19.16 1.81
C TYR A 100 11.16 19.51 1.03
N ARG A 101 11.52 20.79 0.95
CA ARG A 101 12.77 21.22 0.30
C ARG A 101 14.00 20.63 1.00
N TYR A 102 14.00 20.56 2.33
CA TYR A 102 15.05 19.86 3.08
C TYR A 102 15.11 18.37 2.75
N LEU A 103 13.98 17.65 2.73
CA LEU A 103 13.97 16.21 2.42
C LEU A 103 14.46 15.92 0.99
N LEU A 104 14.09 16.77 0.03
CA LEU A 104 14.58 16.70 -1.35
C LEU A 104 16.10 16.96 -1.40
N SER A 105 16.62 17.91 -0.62
CA SER A 105 18.06 18.17 -0.54
C SER A 105 18.85 17.02 0.09
N GLN A 106 18.21 16.15 0.88
CA GLN A 106 18.79 14.92 1.43
C GLN A 106 18.67 13.71 0.48
N GLY A 107 18.23 13.91 -0.77
CA GLY A 107 18.16 12.85 -1.78
C GLY A 107 16.85 12.07 -1.83
N THR A 108 15.80 12.52 -1.12
CA THR A 108 14.46 11.94 -1.26
C THR A 108 13.96 12.12 -2.70
N THR A 109 13.37 11.07 -3.29
CA THR A 109 12.94 11.07 -4.71
C THR A 109 11.42 11.19 -4.90
N GLY A 110 10.67 11.40 -3.83
CA GLY A 110 9.25 11.70 -3.86
C GLY A 110 8.74 12.21 -2.51
N LEU A 111 7.71 13.04 -2.53
CA LEU A 111 7.11 13.59 -1.31
C LEU A 111 5.91 12.75 -0.90
N SER A 112 5.67 12.65 0.40
CA SER A 112 4.42 12.13 0.95
C SER A 112 3.85 13.11 1.96
N ILE A 113 2.67 13.64 1.66
CA ILE A 113 2.02 14.74 2.37
C ILE A 113 1.03 14.17 3.37
N ALA A 114 1.23 14.57 4.62
CA ALA A 114 0.31 14.36 5.73
C ALA A 114 -0.53 15.62 5.93
N PHE A 115 -1.85 15.49 5.94
CA PHE A 115 -2.77 16.60 6.22
C PHE A 115 -3.25 16.53 7.67
N ASP A 116 -3.60 17.66 8.25
CA ASP A 116 -4.19 17.70 9.59
C ASP A 116 -5.58 17.05 9.62
N LEU A 117 -6.16 16.91 10.82
CA LEU A 117 -7.47 16.27 10.94
C LEU A 117 -8.58 17.09 10.26
N PRO A 118 -8.71 18.42 10.46
CA PRO A 118 -9.72 19.25 9.78
C PRO A 118 -9.74 19.09 8.26
N THR A 119 -8.57 19.21 7.59
CA THR A 119 -8.45 19.04 6.13
C THR A 119 -8.92 17.65 5.69
N GLN A 120 -8.63 16.61 6.48
CA GLN A 120 -9.02 15.23 6.16
C GLN A 120 -10.52 14.97 6.23
N ILE A 121 -11.22 15.64 7.14
CA ILE A 121 -12.66 15.51 7.35
C ILE A 121 -13.46 16.69 6.76
N GLY A 122 -12.81 17.55 5.97
CA GLY A 122 -13.46 18.57 5.14
C GLY A 122 -13.97 19.79 5.92
N TYR A 123 -13.27 20.18 6.98
CA TYR A 123 -13.48 21.45 7.66
C TYR A 123 -12.35 22.41 7.36
N ASP A 124 -12.70 23.68 7.19
CA ASP A 124 -11.75 24.79 7.19
C ASP A 124 -11.21 25.03 8.62
N SER A 125 -10.02 25.61 8.71
CA SER A 125 -9.32 25.86 9.97
C SER A 125 -10.06 26.76 10.97
N ASP A 126 -11.04 27.56 10.53
CA ASP A 126 -11.86 28.43 11.38
C ASP A 126 -13.18 27.79 11.84
N SER A 127 -13.43 26.54 11.46
CA SER A 127 -14.58 25.76 11.96
C SER A 127 -14.48 25.53 13.47
N ASP A 128 -15.60 25.66 14.18
CA ASP A 128 -15.70 25.31 15.60
C ASP A 128 -15.23 23.86 15.89
N LEU A 129 -15.39 22.96 14.92
CA LEU A 129 -14.99 21.56 15.02
C LEU A 129 -13.48 21.32 14.76
N ALA A 130 -12.76 22.33 14.27
CA ALA A 130 -11.32 22.25 13.99
C ALA A 130 -10.44 22.69 15.17
N ILE A 131 -11.03 23.32 16.18
CA ILE A 131 -10.31 23.90 17.33
C ILE A 131 -9.41 22.84 18.00
N GLY A 132 -8.11 23.16 18.08
CA GLY A 132 -7.10 22.31 18.72
C GLY A 132 -6.49 21.22 17.84
N GLU A 133 -6.95 21.08 16.59
CA GLU A 133 -6.47 20.07 15.65
C GLU A 133 -5.82 20.64 14.38
N VAL A 134 -5.98 21.94 14.12
CA VAL A 134 -5.34 22.67 13.00
C VAL A 134 -3.81 22.51 13.05
N GLY A 135 -3.22 21.97 11.98
CA GLY A 135 -1.77 21.83 11.82
C GLY A 135 -1.09 20.82 12.77
N LYS A 136 -1.83 20.09 13.61
CA LYS A 136 -1.25 19.30 14.72
C LYS A 136 -0.62 17.99 14.27
N VAL A 137 -1.30 17.26 13.38
CA VAL A 137 -0.90 15.92 12.89
C VAL A 137 -0.56 15.90 11.41
N GLY A 138 -0.51 17.07 10.79
CA GLY A 138 -0.28 17.25 9.36
C GLY A 138 -0.37 18.73 8.99
N VAL A 139 -0.24 19.04 7.71
CA VAL A 139 -0.39 20.40 7.20
C VAL A 139 -1.87 20.78 7.10
N ALA A 140 -2.20 22.01 7.51
CA ALA A 140 -3.53 22.61 7.28
C ALA A 140 -3.64 23.15 5.85
N ILE A 141 -4.69 22.77 5.11
CA ILE A 141 -4.96 23.24 3.75
C ILE A 141 -6.46 23.53 3.63
N ASP A 142 -6.81 24.82 3.60
CA ASP A 142 -8.19 25.28 3.46
C ASP A 142 -8.46 25.72 2.01
N THR A 143 -7.47 26.36 1.39
CA THR A 143 -7.61 27.02 0.09
C THR A 143 -6.52 26.62 -0.90
N LEU A 144 -6.71 27.03 -2.16
CA LEU A 144 -5.67 26.91 -3.18
C LEU A 144 -4.39 27.67 -2.78
N ALA A 145 -4.50 28.80 -2.06
CA ALA A 145 -3.34 29.60 -1.66
C ALA A 145 -2.40 28.79 -0.74
N ASP A 146 -2.96 27.97 0.15
CA ASP A 146 -2.17 27.10 1.03
C ASP A 146 -1.45 26.02 0.21
N MET A 147 -2.12 25.44 -0.79
CA MET A 147 -1.50 24.48 -1.71
C MET A 147 -0.38 25.11 -2.55
N GLU A 148 -0.55 26.37 -2.98
CA GLU A 148 0.48 27.13 -3.70
C GLU A 148 1.73 27.36 -2.83
N ILE A 149 1.54 27.75 -1.57
CA ILE A 149 2.63 27.89 -0.60
C ILE A 149 3.31 26.52 -0.35
N LEU A 150 2.52 25.46 -0.21
CA LEU A 150 3.03 24.11 0.08
C LEU A 150 4.00 23.63 -1.01
N PHE A 151 3.75 23.97 -2.27
CA PHE A 151 4.57 23.57 -3.42
C PHE A 151 5.44 24.67 -4.00
N GLU A 152 5.56 25.82 -3.33
CA GLU A 152 6.42 26.90 -3.78
C GLU A 152 7.86 26.39 -3.98
N LYS A 153 8.42 26.62 -5.17
CA LYS A 153 9.78 26.18 -5.57
C LYS A 153 10.00 24.66 -5.54
N ILE A 154 8.94 23.85 -5.56
CA ILE A 154 9.02 22.39 -5.70
C ILE A 154 8.74 22.02 -7.17
N PRO A 155 9.64 21.31 -7.87
CA PRO A 155 9.45 20.93 -9.27
C PRO A 155 8.49 19.73 -9.39
N ILE A 156 7.19 20.00 -9.40
CA ILE A 156 6.08 19.02 -9.42
C ILE A 156 6.18 18.01 -10.59
N ASP A 157 6.75 18.42 -11.72
CA ASP A 157 6.99 17.60 -12.92
C ASP A 157 8.11 16.57 -12.76
N LYS A 158 9.07 16.84 -11.85
CA LYS A 158 10.27 16.02 -11.65
C LYS A 158 10.17 15.04 -10.49
N ILE A 159 9.29 15.33 -9.54
CA ILE A 159 9.07 14.47 -8.37
C ILE A 159 7.78 13.66 -8.51
N SER A 160 7.57 12.74 -7.58
CA SER A 160 6.28 12.08 -7.43
C SER A 160 5.70 12.35 -6.05
N THR A 161 4.50 12.91 -6.02
CA THR A 161 3.83 13.34 -4.79
C THR A 161 2.75 12.34 -4.37
N SER A 162 2.78 11.90 -3.12
CA SER A 162 1.72 11.12 -2.50
C SER A 162 0.96 11.99 -1.52
N MET A 163 -0.37 12.02 -1.60
CA MET A 163 -1.25 12.76 -0.70
C MET A 163 -2.08 11.76 0.08
N THR A 164 -1.86 11.67 1.40
CA THR A 164 -2.61 10.75 2.27
C THR A 164 -3.90 11.40 2.71
N ILE A 165 -4.82 11.46 1.75
CA ILE A 165 -6.11 12.11 1.86
C ILE A 165 -7.19 11.20 1.29
N ASN A 166 -8.38 11.19 1.91
CA ASN A 166 -9.44 10.23 1.61
C ASN A 166 -10.77 10.93 1.34
N ALA A 167 -11.54 11.30 2.36
CA ALA A 167 -12.89 11.85 2.16
C ALA A 167 -12.90 13.16 1.36
N SER A 168 -11.90 14.04 1.56
CA SER A 168 -11.70 15.27 0.80
C SER A 168 -10.76 15.12 -0.41
N ALA A 169 -10.38 13.89 -0.79
CA ALA A 169 -9.33 13.66 -1.79
C ALA A 169 -9.60 14.28 -3.17
N ALA A 170 -10.88 14.38 -3.57
CA ALA A 170 -11.26 15.05 -4.82
C ALA A 170 -10.82 16.53 -4.81
N VAL A 171 -11.07 17.24 -3.70
CA VAL A 171 -10.76 18.67 -3.54
C VAL A 171 -9.25 18.88 -3.55
N LEU A 172 -8.50 18.13 -2.75
CA LEU A 172 -7.05 18.28 -2.66
C LEU A 172 -6.35 17.88 -3.97
N LEU A 173 -6.88 16.88 -4.69
CA LEU A 173 -6.39 16.56 -6.04
C LEU A 173 -6.66 17.71 -7.02
N SER A 174 -7.85 18.32 -6.99
CA SER A 174 -8.15 19.48 -7.82
C SER A 174 -7.22 20.66 -7.53
N MET A 175 -6.98 20.97 -6.25
CA MET A 175 -6.01 22.01 -5.86
C MET A 175 -4.60 21.70 -6.39
N TYR A 176 -4.14 20.46 -6.23
CA TYR A 176 -2.83 20.03 -6.73
C TYR A 176 -2.72 20.20 -8.26
N ILE A 177 -3.76 19.83 -9.00
CA ILE A 177 -3.83 20.00 -10.46
C ILE A 177 -3.73 21.47 -10.84
N VAL A 178 -4.50 22.35 -10.19
CA VAL A 178 -4.48 23.80 -10.48
C VAL A 178 -3.10 24.40 -10.16
N VAL A 179 -2.44 23.98 -9.08
CA VAL A 179 -1.06 24.40 -8.80
C VAL A 179 -0.10 23.96 -9.91
N ALA A 180 -0.23 22.74 -10.43
CA ALA A 180 0.57 22.28 -11.56
C ALA A 180 0.34 23.12 -12.82
N GLU A 181 -0.92 23.44 -13.13
CA GLU A 181 -1.29 24.30 -14.26
C GLU A 181 -0.72 25.71 -14.12
N LYS A 182 -0.82 26.34 -12.94
CA LYS A 182 -0.23 27.65 -12.66
C LYS A 182 1.30 27.64 -12.81
N ASN A 183 1.94 26.51 -12.56
CA ASN A 183 3.38 26.31 -12.75
C ASN A 183 3.75 25.94 -14.20
N GLY A 184 2.79 25.91 -15.12
CA GLY A 184 3.01 25.58 -16.53
C GLY A 184 3.30 24.09 -16.78
N VAL A 185 2.96 23.21 -15.85
CA VAL A 185 3.18 21.76 -15.95
C VAL A 185 1.96 21.11 -16.60
N ALA A 186 2.18 20.32 -17.65
CA ALA A 186 1.09 19.60 -18.30
C ALA A 186 0.53 18.47 -17.42
N LEU A 187 -0.78 18.24 -17.47
CA LEU A 187 -1.46 17.21 -16.66
C LEU A 187 -0.97 15.79 -16.93
N ASN A 188 -0.49 15.52 -18.15
CA ASN A 188 0.10 14.25 -18.49
C ASN A 188 1.55 14.08 -17.98
N GLU A 189 2.14 15.09 -17.34
CA GLU A 189 3.48 15.04 -16.75
C GLU A 189 3.44 14.82 -15.23
N ILE A 190 2.38 15.25 -14.55
CA ILE A 190 2.26 15.08 -13.10
C ILE A 190 2.16 13.61 -12.70
N LYS A 191 2.97 13.22 -11.71
CA LYS A 191 3.03 11.86 -11.18
C LYS A 191 2.73 11.91 -9.71
N GLY A 192 1.77 11.12 -9.26
CA GLY A 192 1.45 11.10 -7.86
C GLY A 192 0.42 10.07 -7.47
N THR A 193 -0.08 10.21 -6.25
CA THR A 193 -1.07 9.31 -5.67
C THR A 193 -1.91 10.09 -4.69
N ILE A 194 -3.22 9.91 -4.73
CA ILE A 194 -4.09 10.19 -3.57
C ILE A 194 -4.44 8.84 -2.92
N GLN A 195 -4.58 8.81 -1.59
CA GLN A 195 -4.95 7.57 -0.92
C GLN A 195 -6.37 7.13 -1.30
N ASN A 196 -7.36 8.02 -1.20
CA ASN A 196 -8.70 7.89 -1.78
C ASN A 196 -9.41 6.54 -1.52
N ASP A 197 -9.07 5.87 -0.42
CA ASP A 197 -9.66 4.60 -0.02
C ASP A 197 -10.63 4.87 1.12
N ILE A 198 -11.90 5.09 0.79
CA ILE A 198 -12.93 5.39 1.79
C ILE A 198 -13.40 4.14 2.56
N LEU A 199 -13.36 2.94 1.96
CA LEU A 199 -13.84 1.72 2.59
C LEU A 199 -13.05 1.40 3.87
N LYS A 200 -11.73 1.54 3.84
CA LYS A 200 -10.90 1.38 5.04
C LYS A 200 -11.10 2.49 6.09
N GLU A 201 -11.66 3.65 5.73
CA GLU A 201 -12.06 4.66 6.73
C GLU A 201 -13.15 4.14 7.63
N TYR A 202 -14.18 3.48 7.08
CA TYR A 202 -15.25 2.89 7.88
C TYR A 202 -14.79 1.68 8.69
N ILE A 203 -13.77 0.96 8.22
CA ILE A 203 -13.28 -0.27 8.86
C ILE A 203 -12.31 0.04 10.01
N ALA A 204 -11.37 0.97 9.83
CA ALA A 204 -10.21 1.07 10.71
C ALA A 204 -9.75 2.51 11.07
N ARG A 205 -10.01 3.53 10.23
CA ARG A 205 -9.34 4.84 10.37
C ARG A 205 -10.24 5.99 10.82
N GLY A 206 -11.51 6.01 10.40
CA GLY A 206 -12.54 6.91 10.92
C GLY A 206 -12.63 8.31 10.29
N THR A 207 -11.88 8.66 9.24
CA THR A 207 -11.94 10.00 8.61
C THR A 207 -12.83 10.00 7.36
N TYR A 208 -14.13 9.70 7.53
CA TYR A 208 -15.13 9.76 6.47
C TYR A 208 -16.06 10.97 6.65
N ILE A 209 -16.63 11.47 5.55
CA ILE A 209 -17.58 12.62 5.56
C ILE A 209 -18.98 12.14 5.16
N PHE A 210 -19.09 11.50 3.99
CA PHE A 210 -20.36 11.07 3.43
C PHE A 210 -20.65 9.60 3.77
N PRO A 211 -21.88 9.11 3.57
CA PRO A 211 -22.17 7.67 3.62
C PRO A 211 -21.40 6.87 2.54
N PRO A 212 -21.35 5.53 2.63
CA PRO A 212 -20.56 4.69 1.71
C PRO A 212 -20.92 4.86 0.23
N LYS A 213 -22.21 4.90 -0.12
CA LYS A 213 -22.68 4.98 -1.52
C LYS A 213 -22.20 6.26 -2.25
N PRO A 214 -22.46 7.48 -1.75
CA PRO A 214 -21.95 8.69 -2.39
C PRO A 214 -20.42 8.78 -2.38
N SER A 215 -19.76 8.24 -1.34
CA SER A 215 -18.30 8.19 -1.31
C SER A 215 -17.70 7.33 -2.44
N LEU A 216 -18.29 6.16 -2.72
CA LEU A 216 -17.87 5.31 -3.84
C LEU A 216 -18.06 6.03 -5.19
N ARG A 217 -19.12 6.82 -5.35
CA ARG A 217 -19.36 7.60 -6.57
C ARG A 217 -18.23 8.62 -6.80
N ILE A 218 -17.82 9.36 -5.76
CA ILE A 218 -16.70 10.32 -5.86
C ILE A 218 -15.42 9.61 -6.32
N ILE A 219 -15.13 8.43 -5.77
CA ILE A 219 -13.96 7.62 -6.17
C ILE A 219 -14.03 7.25 -7.65
N THR A 220 -15.18 6.79 -8.14
CA THR A 220 -15.34 6.44 -9.57
C THR A 220 -15.28 7.66 -10.50
N ASP A 221 -15.75 8.83 -10.04
CA ASP A 221 -15.65 10.09 -10.79
C ASP A 221 -14.17 10.50 -10.93
N ILE A 222 -13.36 10.33 -9.87
CA ILE A 222 -11.90 10.54 -9.92
C ILE A 222 -11.23 9.55 -10.87
N PHE A 223 -11.61 8.27 -10.86
CA PHE A 223 -11.04 7.28 -11.78
C PHE A 223 -11.27 7.68 -13.22
N LYS A 224 -12.50 8.08 -13.55
CA LYS A 224 -12.89 8.51 -14.89
C LYS A 224 -12.10 9.74 -15.33
N TYR A 225 -11.98 10.74 -14.46
CA TYR A 225 -11.26 11.98 -14.77
C TYR A 225 -9.77 11.71 -14.99
N CYS A 226 -9.11 11.01 -14.07
CA CYS A 226 -7.67 10.77 -14.13
C CYS A 226 -7.26 9.81 -15.25
N ALA A 227 -8.11 8.85 -15.62
CA ALA A 227 -7.84 7.97 -16.76
C ALA A 227 -7.72 8.76 -18.07
N LYS A 228 -8.49 9.85 -18.19
CA LYS A 228 -8.52 10.72 -19.38
C LYS A 228 -7.49 11.85 -19.32
N GLU A 229 -7.48 12.61 -18.22
CA GLU A 229 -6.76 13.89 -18.15
C GLU A 229 -5.41 13.77 -17.43
N VAL A 230 -5.27 12.84 -16.48
CA VAL A 230 -4.09 12.71 -15.60
C VAL A 230 -3.52 11.28 -15.58
N PRO A 231 -3.13 10.72 -16.74
CA PRO A 231 -2.88 9.27 -16.90
C PRO A 231 -1.70 8.73 -16.09
N LYS A 232 -0.82 9.60 -15.56
CA LYS A 232 0.34 9.23 -14.73
C LYS A 232 0.04 9.29 -13.22
N TRP A 233 -1.18 9.67 -12.82
CA TRP A 233 -1.63 9.66 -11.43
C TRP A 233 -2.11 8.26 -11.00
N ASN A 234 -1.76 7.82 -9.80
CA ASN A 234 -2.43 6.67 -9.18
C ASN A 234 -3.65 7.18 -8.41
N THR A 235 -4.83 6.77 -8.85
CA THR A 235 -6.11 7.35 -8.43
C THR A 235 -6.59 6.91 -7.06
N ILE A 236 -5.97 5.86 -6.53
CA ILE A 236 -6.26 5.27 -5.23
C ILE A 236 -5.05 4.47 -4.76
N SER A 237 -4.89 4.41 -3.44
CA SER A 237 -4.01 3.49 -2.74
C SER A 237 -4.85 2.61 -1.81
N ILE A 238 -5.25 1.44 -2.31
CA ILE A 238 -6.13 0.50 -1.60
C ILE A 238 -5.33 -0.08 -0.41
N SER A 239 -5.76 0.27 0.80
CA SER A 239 -4.89 0.30 1.98
C SER A 239 -5.24 -0.77 3.01
N GLY A 240 -4.31 -1.70 3.22
CA GLY A 240 -4.26 -2.62 4.36
C GLY A 240 -3.52 -2.08 5.58
N TYR A 241 -2.63 -1.08 5.40
CA TYR A 241 -1.81 -0.55 6.50
C TYR A 241 -2.61 -0.24 7.76
N HIS A 242 -3.66 0.57 7.64
CA HIS A 242 -4.51 0.99 8.77
C HIS A 242 -5.29 -0.16 9.39
N ILE A 243 -5.70 -1.15 8.58
CA ILE A 243 -6.39 -2.35 9.05
C ILE A 243 -5.44 -3.19 9.92
N ARG A 244 -4.18 -3.30 9.51
CA ARG A 244 -3.13 -3.99 10.29
C ARG A 244 -2.77 -3.23 11.57
N GLU A 245 -2.61 -1.91 11.49
CA GLU A 245 -2.37 -1.07 12.67
C GLU A 245 -3.54 -1.09 13.67
N ALA A 246 -4.77 -1.32 13.20
CA ALA A 246 -5.95 -1.54 14.05
C ALA A 246 -6.01 -2.95 14.68
N GLY A 247 -5.02 -3.81 14.43
CA GLY A 247 -4.86 -5.11 15.09
C GLY A 247 -5.23 -6.33 14.25
N SER A 248 -5.36 -6.20 12.92
CA SER A 248 -5.65 -7.37 12.08
C SER A 248 -4.46 -8.32 11.94
N THR A 249 -4.71 -9.59 11.62
CA THR A 249 -3.68 -10.52 11.14
C THR A 249 -3.20 -10.17 9.73
N ALA A 250 -2.07 -10.74 9.27
CA ALA A 250 -1.56 -10.55 7.91
C ALA A 250 -2.55 -11.08 6.86
N ALA A 251 -3.22 -12.20 7.16
CA ALA A 251 -4.25 -12.76 6.30
C ALA A 251 -5.49 -11.86 6.23
N GLN A 252 -5.94 -11.30 7.36
CA GLN A 252 -7.05 -10.34 7.41
C GLN A 252 -6.71 -9.05 6.66
N GLU A 253 -5.50 -8.51 6.84
CA GLU A 253 -5.04 -7.33 6.11
C GLU A 253 -5.17 -7.56 4.59
N VAL A 254 -4.61 -8.65 4.07
CA VAL A 254 -4.70 -8.97 2.63
C VAL A 254 -6.15 -9.22 2.21
N GLY A 255 -6.90 -10.01 2.96
CA GLY A 255 -8.29 -10.36 2.64
C GLY A 255 -9.18 -9.12 2.51
N PHE A 256 -9.20 -8.27 3.54
CA PHE A 256 -10.03 -7.06 3.57
C PHE A 256 -9.57 -6.05 2.51
N THR A 257 -8.26 -5.87 2.32
CA THR A 257 -7.73 -4.95 1.30
C THR A 257 -8.11 -5.39 -0.12
N LEU A 258 -8.00 -6.68 -0.44
CA LEU A 258 -8.37 -7.18 -1.76
C LEU A 258 -9.89 -7.13 -1.99
N VAL A 259 -10.71 -7.36 -0.95
CA VAL A 259 -12.16 -7.18 -1.04
C VAL A 259 -12.53 -5.72 -1.30
N ASN A 260 -11.90 -4.77 -0.61
CA ASN A 260 -12.08 -3.34 -0.92
C ASN A 260 -11.71 -3.04 -2.39
N GLY A 261 -10.58 -3.57 -2.87
CA GLY A 261 -10.17 -3.46 -4.26
C GLY A 261 -11.18 -4.02 -5.25
N ILE A 262 -11.75 -5.19 -4.97
CA ILE A 262 -12.84 -5.79 -5.74
C ILE A 262 -14.04 -4.85 -5.77
N THR A 263 -14.46 -4.30 -4.63
CA THR A 263 -15.60 -3.37 -4.55
C THR A 263 -15.37 -2.10 -5.36
N TYR A 264 -14.16 -1.55 -5.37
CA TYR A 264 -13.85 -0.38 -6.21
C TYR A 264 -13.90 -0.69 -7.70
N VAL A 265 -13.38 -1.84 -8.12
CA VAL A 265 -13.44 -2.27 -9.53
C VAL A 265 -14.89 -2.51 -9.95
N GLU A 266 -15.69 -3.18 -9.13
CA GLU A 266 -17.13 -3.40 -9.38
C GLU A 266 -17.91 -2.08 -9.46
N ALA A 267 -17.61 -1.11 -8.58
CA ALA A 267 -18.23 0.20 -8.61
C ALA A 267 -17.89 0.97 -9.90
N ALA A 268 -16.62 0.94 -10.34
CA ALA A 268 -16.18 1.58 -11.58
C ALA A 268 -16.81 0.95 -12.82
N LEU A 269 -16.88 -0.38 -12.88
CA LEU A 269 -17.57 -1.11 -13.96
C LEU A 269 -19.06 -0.74 -14.01
N LYS A 270 -19.72 -0.66 -12.85
CA LYS A 270 -21.12 -0.23 -12.75
C LYS A 270 -21.32 1.23 -13.20
N ALA A 271 -20.31 2.08 -13.03
CA ALA A 271 -20.29 3.46 -13.52
C ALA A 271 -19.95 3.57 -15.03
N GLY A 272 -19.74 2.43 -15.71
CA GLY A 272 -19.52 2.35 -17.15
C GLY A 272 -18.07 2.52 -17.62
N LEU A 273 -17.09 2.42 -16.70
CA LEU A 273 -15.68 2.42 -17.08
C LEU A 273 -15.25 1.02 -17.54
N ASP A 274 -14.38 0.93 -18.54
CA ASP A 274 -13.70 -0.33 -18.89
C ASP A 274 -12.58 -0.63 -17.87
N VAL A 275 -12.45 -1.90 -17.46
CA VAL A 275 -11.45 -2.31 -16.46
C VAL A 275 -10.04 -1.90 -16.84
N ASP A 276 -9.68 -2.02 -18.11
CA ASP A 276 -8.33 -1.78 -18.60
C ASP A 276 -8.02 -0.29 -18.81
N ASP A 277 -9.01 0.59 -18.67
CA ASP A 277 -8.82 2.04 -18.77
C ASP A 277 -8.36 2.65 -17.45
N PHE A 278 -8.82 2.13 -16.30
CA PHE A 278 -8.46 2.68 -14.99
C PHE A 278 -7.62 1.74 -14.12
N ALA A 279 -7.69 0.42 -14.29
CA ALA A 279 -7.02 -0.53 -13.39
C ALA A 279 -5.50 -0.33 -13.34
N GLY A 280 -4.90 0.12 -14.45
CA GLY A 280 -3.49 0.46 -14.54
C GLY A 280 -3.05 1.67 -13.70
N GLN A 281 -3.98 2.41 -13.09
CA GLN A 281 -3.74 3.49 -12.13
C GLN A 281 -4.01 3.07 -10.68
N LEU A 282 -4.56 1.89 -10.42
CA LEU A 282 -4.77 1.38 -9.06
C LEU A 282 -3.43 1.06 -8.39
N SER A 283 -3.29 1.46 -7.13
CA SER A 283 -2.15 1.10 -6.28
C SER A 283 -2.65 0.61 -4.93
N PHE A 284 -1.74 0.06 -4.12
CA PHE A 284 -2.04 -0.51 -2.80
C PHE A 284 -1.09 0.05 -1.73
N PHE A 285 -1.47 -0.13 -0.47
CA PHE A 285 -0.64 0.26 0.66
C PHE A 285 -0.74 -0.77 1.78
N PHE A 286 0.38 -1.40 2.12
CA PHE A 286 0.43 -2.43 3.16
C PHE A 286 1.37 -2.05 4.31
N ASN A 287 1.14 -2.68 5.45
CA ASN A 287 2.04 -2.64 6.60
C ASN A 287 3.25 -3.56 6.38
N SER A 288 4.39 -3.25 6.99
CA SER A 288 5.51 -4.17 7.16
C SER A 288 5.74 -4.37 8.65
N HIS A 289 5.25 -5.49 9.17
CA HIS A 289 5.29 -5.84 10.59
C HIS A 289 6.60 -6.57 10.98
N ASN A 290 6.74 -6.90 12.27
CA ASN A 290 7.96 -7.50 12.84
C ASN A 290 8.31 -8.92 12.34
N ASP A 291 7.35 -9.70 11.81
CA ASP A 291 7.65 -11.05 11.31
C ASP A 291 8.13 -11.00 9.86
N LEU A 292 9.45 -10.99 9.68
CA LEU A 292 10.08 -10.82 8.37
C LEU A 292 9.57 -11.81 7.31
N LEU A 293 9.44 -13.10 7.66
CA LEU A 293 9.09 -14.12 6.68
C LEU A 293 7.60 -14.12 6.35
N GLU A 294 6.75 -13.88 7.35
CA GLU A 294 5.31 -13.71 7.13
C GLU A 294 5.04 -12.50 6.23
N GLU A 295 5.67 -11.36 6.47
CA GLU A 295 5.45 -10.13 5.69
C GLU A 295 5.95 -10.28 4.24
N VAL A 296 7.09 -10.95 4.03
CA VAL A 296 7.56 -11.33 2.69
C VAL A 296 6.55 -12.26 1.99
N ALA A 297 6.02 -13.25 2.70
CA ALA A 297 5.00 -14.15 2.14
C ALA A 297 3.70 -13.41 1.80
N LYS A 298 3.25 -12.51 2.68
CA LYS A 298 2.07 -11.65 2.53
C LYS A 298 2.12 -10.85 1.25
N PHE A 299 3.20 -10.10 1.01
CA PHE A 299 3.33 -9.27 -0.20
C PHE A 299 3.31 -10.10 -1.49
N ARG A 300 3.95 -11.26 -1.48
CA ARG A 300 3.99 -12.18 -2.64
C ARG A 300 2.62 -12.80 -2.90
N ALA A 301 1.92 -13.22 -1.84
CA ALA A 301 0.58 -13.77 -1.91
C ALA A 301 -0.42 -12.72 -2.43
N ALA A 302 -0.37 -11.48 -1.91
CA ALA A 302 -1.23 -10.39 -2.35
C ALA A 302 -1.11 -10.13 -3.86
N ARG A 303 0.12 -10.04 -4.40
CA ARG A 303 0.32 -9.86 -5.85
C ARG A 303 -0.33 -10.96 -6.68
N ARG A 304 -0.10 -12.21 -6.29
CA ARG A 304 -0.67 -13.37 -6.99
C ARG A 304 -2.19 -13.36 -6.96
N LEU A 305 -2.75 -13.14 -5.79
CA LEU A 305 -4.21 -13.13 -5.59
C LEU A 305 -4.84 -12.02 -6.43
N TRP A 306 -4.29 -10.80 -6.39
CA TRP A 306 -4.80 -9.69 -7.20
C TRP A 306 -4.72 -9.96 -8.69
N ALA A 307 -3.58 -10.46 -9.19
CA ALA A 307 -3.43 -10.79 -10.60
C ALA A 307 -4.49 -11.79 -11.07
N LYS A 308 -4.72 -12.86 -10.29
CA LYS A 308 -5.77 -13.85 -10.54
C LYS A 308 -7.18 -13.25 -10.47
N ILE A 309 -7.48 -12.41 -9.47
CA ILE A 309 -8.76 -11.72 -9.36
C ILE A 309 -9.03 -10.87 -10.61
N MET A 310 -8.07 -10.04 -11.02
CA MET A 310 -8.23 -9.16 -12.19
C MET A 310 -8.40 -9.94 -13.49
N LYS A 311 -7.65 -11.03 -13.67
CA LYS A 311 -7.75 -11.87 -14.87
C LYS A 311 -9.03 -12.72 -14.87
N ASP A 312 -9.30 -13.44 -13.80
CA ASP A 312 -10.33 -14.48 -13.77
C ASP A 312 -11.72 -13.91 -13.51
N LYS A 313 -11.85 -12.93 -12.60
CA LYS A 313 -13.14 -12.30 -12.27
C LYS A 313 -13.46 -11.14 -13.21
N PHE A 314 -12.51 -10.22 -13.40
CA PHE A 314 -12.76 -8.99 -14.16
C PHE A 314 -12.34 -9.04 -15.63
N LYS A 315 -11.74 -10.16 -16.07
CA LYS A 315 -11.34 -10.38 -17.47
C LYS A 315 -10.43 -9.29 -18.04
N ALA A 316 -9.62 -8.68 -17.17
CA ALA A 316 -8.61 -7.71 -17.59
C ALA A 316 -7.70 -8.32 -18.66
N LYS A 317 -7.30 -7.53 -19.65
CA LYS A 317 -6.45 -7.97 -20.77
C LYS A 317 -5.09 -7.32 -20.73
N LYS A 318 -4.97 -6.09 -20.21
CA LYS A 318 -3.67 -5.41 -20.08
C LYS A 318 -2.93 -5.95 -18.87
N ASP A 319 -1.66 -6.33 -19.05
CA ASP A 319 -0.76 -6.76 -17.97
C ASP A 319 -0.75 -5.78 -16.79
N ARG A 320 -0.71 -4.47 -17.10
CA ARG A 320 -0.69 -3.41 -16.10
C ARG A 320 -1.92 -3.42 -15.17
N SER A 321 -3.08 -3.84 -15.67
CA SER A 321 -4.31 -3.95 -14.89
C SER A 321 -4.25 -5.07 -13.84
N MET A 322 -3.41 -6.08 -14.07
CA MET A 322 -3.21 -7.22 -13.16
C MET A 322 -2.07 -7.00 -12.16
N MET A 323 -1.26 -5.95 -12.34
CA MET A 323 -0.10 -5.69 -11.49
C MET A 323 -0.52 -5.02 -10.17
N LEU A 324 -0.31 -5.71 -9.05
CA LEU A 324 -0.40 -5.10 -7.73
C LEU A 324 0.88 -4.30 -7.43
N ARG A 325 0.79 -2.99 -7.63
CA ARG A 325 1.81 -1.99 -7.28
C ARG A 325 1.48 -1.45 -5.88
N PHE A 326 2.45 -1.44 -4.97
CA PHE A 326 2.17 -1.00 -3.59
C PHE A 326 3.25 -0.11 -2.99
N HIS A 327 2.82 0.77 -2.09
CA HIS A 327 3.63 1.39 -1.05
C HIS A 327 3.61 0.51 0.21
N THR A 328 4.68 0.56 1.00
CA THR A 328 4.74 -0.10 2.29
C THR A 328 5.31 0.84 3.33
N GLN A 329 4.81 0.75 4.54
CA GLN A 329 5.28 1.49 5.70
C GLN A 329 5.48 0.51 6.85
N THR A 330 6.57 0.67 7.59
CA THR A 330 6.85 -0.12 8.79
C THR A 330 5.75 0.12 9.83
N ALA A 331 5.41 -0.92 10.59
CA ALA A 331 4.37 -0.84 11.61
C ALA A 331 4.69 0.22 12.65
N GLY A 332 3.78 1.18 12.86
CA GLY A 332 3.92 2.16 13.94
C GLY A 332 3.60 1.54 15.29
N SER A 333 2.61 0.64 15.29
CA SER A 333 2.16 -0.17 16.44
C SER A 333 3.25 -1.02 17.10
N THR A 334 4.38 -1.28 16.42
CA THR A 334 5.50 -2.04 16.97
C THR A 334 6.59 -1.17 17.59
N LEU A 335 6.53 0.15 17.39
CA LEU A 335 7.49 1.09 17.94
C LEU A 335 7.19 1.38 19.41
N THR A 336 8.24 1.55 20.19
CA THR A 336 8.13 1.76 21.64
C THR A 336 8.52 3.19 22.03
N ALA A 337 7.80 3.74 23.02
CA ALA A 337 8.13 5.05 23.60
C ALA A 337 9.27 4.96 24.63
N GLN A 338 9.54 3.76 25.16
CA GLN A 338 10.65 3.46 26.05
C GLN A 338 11.83 2.94 25.24
N GLN A 339 13.05 3.35 25.60
CA GLN A 339 14.27 2.91 24.92
C GLN A 339 14.19 3.10 23.39
N ILE A 340 13.85 4.31 22.97
CA ILE A 340 13.49 4.66 21.59
C ILE A 340 14.55 4.29 20.54
N ASP A 341 15.83 4.17 20.92
CA ASP A 341 16.91 3.76 20.02
C ASP A 341 16.75 2.32 19.53
N ASN A 342 16.01 1.46 20.25
CA ASN A 342 15.68 0.10 19.81
C ASN A 342 14.74 0.07 18.59
N ASN A 343 14.13 1.20 18.22
CA ASN A 343 13.27 1.32 17.04
C ASN A 343 14.08 1.42 15.72
N ILE A 344 15.40 1.64 15.79
CA ILE A 344 16.34 1.64 14.66
C ILE A 344 16.77 0.21 14.35
#